data_AF-A0A9E0YXQ9-F1
#
_entry.id   AF-A0A9E0YXQ9-F1
#
_cell.length_a   1.000
_cell.length_b   1.000
_cell.length_c   1.000
_cell.angle_alpha   90.00
_cell.angle_beta   90.00
_cell.angle_gamma   90.00
#
_symmetry.space_group_name_H-M   'P 1'
#
loop_
_entity.id
_entity.type
_entity.pdbx_description
1 polymer ?
#
loop_
_entity_poly.entity_id
_entity_poly.type
_entity_poly.pdbx_seq_one_letter_code
_entity_poly.pdbx_strand_id
1 'polypeptide(L)'
;MKQHNKKLIVNLIHTNKSKHKNNSVIFIAFYIFVQYNKKEFALHPCEQQQEECKLNKLNVKYRDLVLLALFAAIVLVLGFTPLGFIPLVVIKATIVHIPVIIGSIVLGPKKGAILGALFGICSLITNTVSPALTSFVFTPFYPLPGQEHGSWLSLIICFVPRILVGIVPYFVYAGLQKLMKHNSKAEFVSLAVAGVCGSMVNTILVMGLIGLMFGDSYAAANNIASDALLGTIMFVVGTNGVAEAVIAGIITCVIAKVLLKLKRSQKQ
;
A
#
# COMPACT_ATOMS: atom_id res chain seq x y z
N MET A 1 -48.68 -0.26 -25.98
CA MET A 1 -48.82 0.92 -26.88
C MET A 1 -47.58 1.29 -27.71
N LYS A 2 -46.44 0.56 -27.66
CA LYS A 2 -45.23 0.90 -28.45
C LYS A 2 -45.20 0.33 -29.89
N GLN A 3 -45.91 -0.76 -30.18
CA GLN A 3 -45.92 -1.37 -31.53
C GLN A 3 -46.94 -0.72 -32.49
N HIS A 4 -48.07 -0.23 -31.99
CA HIS A 4 -49.13 0.37 -32.81
C HIS A 4 -48.68 1.70 -33.45
N ASN A 5 -47.92 2.52 -32.73
CA ASN A 5 -47.37 3.78 -33.23
C ASN A 5 -46.27 3.58 -34.28
N LYS A 6 -45.52 2.48 -34.21
CA LYS A 6 -44.48 2.16 -35.21
C LYS A 6 -45.10 1.82 -36.56
N LYS A 7 -46.24 1.10 -36.56
CA LYS A 7 -47.04 0.83 -37.78
C LYS A 7 -47.66 2.11 -38.36
N LEU A 8 -48.11 3.04 -37.52
CA LEU A 8 -48.69 4.30 -37.97
C LEU A 8 -47.66 5.21 -38.68
N ILE A 9 -46.43 5.25 -38.16
CA ILE A 9 -45.34 6.05 -38.73
C ILE A 9 -44.86 5.47 -40.06
N VAL A 10 -44.76 4.13 -40.18
CA VAL A 10 -44.38 3.49 -41.45
C VAL A 10 -45.47 3.65 -42.53
N ASN A 11 -46.76 3.61 -42.16
CA ASN A 11 -47.86 3.83 -43.10
C ASN A 11 -47.97 5.29 -43.60
N LEU A 12 -47.58 6.27 -42.77
CA LEU A 12 -47.52 7.68 -43.17
C LEU A 12 -46.35 7.98 -44.13
N ILE A 13 -45.26 7.21 -44.03
CA ILE A 13 -44.11 7.33 -44.94
C ILE A 13 -44.43 6.68 -46.30
N HIS A 14 -45.17 5.57 -46.31
CA HIS A 14 -45.47 4.83 -47.55
C HIS A 14 -46.58 5.48 -48.41
N THR A 15 -47.53 6.20 -47.81
CA THR A 15 -48.59 6.91 -48.55
C THR A 15 -48.13 8.20 -49.23
N ASN A 16 -46.95 8.72 -48.89
CA ASN A 16 -46.43 9.97 -49.43
C ASN A 16 -45.50 9.81 -50.64
N LYS A 17 -45.55 8.65 -51.32
CA LYS A 17 -44.77 8.38 -52.54
C LYS A 17 -45.48 8.80 -53.84
N SER A 18 -46.63 9.47 -53.75
CA SER A 18 -47.36 10.01 -54.91
C SER A 18 -47.90 11.41 -54.62
N LYS A 19 -46.99 12.39 -54.56
CA LYS A 19 -47.14 13.71 -55.15
C LYS A 19 -45.92 14.54 -54.81
N HIS A 20 -45.18 14.87 -55.85
CA HIS A 20 -44.15 15.90 -55.82
C HIS A 20 -44.76 17.19 -55.25
N LYS A 21 -43.94 17.95 -54.49
CA LYS A 21 -44.14 19.34 -54.04
C LYS A 21 -44.65 19.51 -52.61
N ASN A 22 -43.74 19.56 -51.64
CA ASN A 22 -43.67 20.62 -50.62
C ASN A 22 -42.50 20.41 -49.63
N ASN A 23 -41.41 21.15 -49.84
CA ASN A 23 -40.22 21.18 -48.95
C ASN A 23 -40.56 21.58 -47.50
N SER A 24 -41.72 22.22 -47.26
CA SER A 24 -42.14 22.66 -45.92
C SER A 24 -42.54 21.52 -44.98
N VAL A 25 -43.11 20.42 -45.48
CA VAL A 25 -43.57 19.31 -44.61
C VAL A 25 -42.39 18.50 -44.07
N ILE A 26 -41.35 18.31 -44.89
CA ILE A 26 -40.08 17.71 -44.48
C ILE A 26 -39.40 18.59 -43.43
N PHE A 27 -39.41 19.91 -43.61
CA PHE A 27 -38.84 20.85 -42.63
C PHE A 27 -39.59 20.81 -41.30
N ILE A 28 -40.93 20.76 -41.30
CA ILE A 28 -41.73 20.68 -40.07
C ILE A 28 -41.52 19.33 -39.38
N ALA A 29 -41.47 18.22 -40.14
CA ALA A 29 -41.17 16.90 -39.59
C ALA A 29 -39.76 16.82 -38.99
N PHE A 30 -38.76 17.43 -39.66
CA PHE A 30 -37.40 17.52 -39.16
C PHE A 30 -37.31 18.44 -37.92
N TYR A 31 -38.03 19.56 -37.89
CA TYR A 31 -38.06 20.47 -36.75
C TYR A 31 -38.75 19.83 -35.54
N ILE A 32 -39.85 19.09 -35.75
CA ILE A 32 -40.51 18.31 -34.69
C ILE A 32 -39.61 17.17 -34.22
N PHE A 33 -38.90 16.49 -35.12
CA PHE A 33 -37.91 15.45 -34.77
C PHE A 33 -36.72 15.99 -33.96
N VAL A 34 -36.23 17.17 -34.32
CA VAL A 34 -35.17 17.90 -33.60
C VAL A 34 -35.68 18.39 -32.24
N GLN A 35 -36.91 18.88 -32.16
CA GLN A 35 -37.52 19.32 -30.89
C GLN A 35 -37.90 18.16 -29.97
N TYR A 36 -38.28 17.00 -30.51
CA TYR A 36 -38.50 15.78 -29.73
C TYR A 36 -37.19 15.26 -29.12
N ASN A 37 -36.12 15.20 -29.91
CA ASN A 37 -34.79 14.80 -29.41
C ASN A 37 -34.24 15.75 -28.34
N LYS A 38 -34.57 17.05 -28.41
CA LYS A 38 -34.07 18.04 -27.44
C LYS A 38 -34.71 17.90 -26.04
N LYS A 39 -35.91 17.30 -25.93
CA LYS A 39 -36.60 17.10 -24.64
C LYS A 39 -36.21 15.81 -23.90
N GLU A 40 -35.74 14.77 -24.59
CA GLU A 40 -35.20 13.56 -23.92
C GLU A 40 -33.81 13.80 -23.30
N PHE A 41 -33.06 14.81 -23.76
CA PHE A 41 -31.74 15.15 -23.20
C PHE A 41 -31.80 15.90 -21.86
N ALA A 42 -33.00 16.31 -21.42
CA ALA A 42 -33.22 17.07 -20.17
C ALA A 42 -33.70 16.20 -18.99
N LEU A 43 -33.70 14.87 -19.13
CA LEU A 43 -34.07 13.93 -18.07
C LEU A 43 -32.81 13.20 -17.55
N HIS A 44 -32.50 13.43 -16.28
CA HIS A 44 -31.47 12.81 -15.41
C HIS A 44 -30.00 13.30 -15.49
N PRO A 45 -29.73 14.59 -15.20
CA PRO A 45 -28.40 15.01 -14.73
C PRO A 45 -27.91 14.19 -13.51
N CYS A 46 -28.83 13.74 -12.65
CA CYS A 46 -28.52 13.01 -11.41
C CYS A 46 -28.10 11.54 -11.62
N GLU A 47 -28.69 10.81 -12.58
CA GLU A 47 -28.29 9.40 -12.83
C GLU A 47 -26.98 9.31 -13.61
N GLN A 48 -26.74 10.22 -14.57
CA GLN A 48 -25.44 10.31 -15.24
C GLN A 48 -24.34 10.78 -14.27
N GLN A 49 -24.63 11.73 -13.37
CA GLN A 49 -23.70 12.07 -12.27
C GLN A 49 -23.51 10.92 -11.28
N GLN A 50 -24.51 10.08 -11.03
CA GLN A 50 -24.36 8.90 -10.18
C GLN A 50 -23.51 7.82 -10.84
N GLU A 51 -23.65 7.58 -12.15
CA GLU A 51 -22.77 6.66 -12.88
C GLU A 51 -21.35 7.21 -12.99
N GLU A 52 -21.15 8.49 -13.31
CA GLU A 52 -19.82 9.10 -13.29
C GLU A 52 -19.21 9.13 -11.89
N CYS A 53 -20.00 9.34 -10.83
CA CYS A 53 -19.54 9.26 -9.44
C CYS A 53 -19.23 7.82 -9.02
N LYS A 54 -20.01 6.83 -9.48
CA LYS A 54 -19.71 5.40 -9.30
C LYS A 54 -18.43 5.03 -10.05
N LEU A 55 -18.28 5.46 -11.30
CA LEU A 55 -17.11 5.20 -12.15
C LEU A 55 -15.86 5.89 -11.60
N ASN A 56 -15.98 7.12 -11.09
CA ASN A 56 -14.89 7.83 -10.42
C ASN A 56 -14.53 7.17 -9.08
N LYS A 57 -15.51 6.74 -8.28
CA LYS A 57 -15.25 5.96 -7.06
C LYS A 57 -14.57 4.63 -7.36
N LEU A 58 -14.97 3.96 -8.44
CA LEU A 58 -14.34 2.73 -8.91
C LEU A 58 -12.91 3.00 -9.37
N ASN A 59 -12.68 4.02 -10.20
CA ASN A 59 -11.35 4.42 -10.68
C ASN A 59 -10.39 4.76 -9.53
N VAL A 60 -10.87 5.49 -8.50
CA VAL A 60 -10.08 5.76 -7.29
C VAL A 60 -9.73 4.46 -6.55
N LYS A 61 -10.67 3.51 -6.42
CA LYS A 61 -10.40 2.19 -5.83
C LYS A 61 -9.38 1.39 -6.65
N TYR A 62 -9.50 1.36 -7.98
CA TYR A 62 -8.55 0.67 -8.84
C TYR A 62 -7.15 1.25 -8.75
N ARG A 63 -6.99 2.58 -8.76
CA ARG A 63 -5.68 3.25 -8.56
C ARG A 63 -5.03 2.84 -7.25
N ASP A 64 -5.83 2.84 -6.19
CA ASP A 64 -5.40 2.47 -4.84
C ASP A 64 -5.02 0.97 -4.73
N LEU A 65 -5.64 0.09 -5.52
CA LEU A 65 -5.25 -1.32 -5.65
C LEU A 65 -3.98 -1.50 -6.49
N VAL A 66 -3.85 -0.75 -7.59
CA VAL A 66 -2.66 -0.78 -8.46
C VAL A 66 -1.43 -0.30 -7.69
N LEU A 67 -1.54 0.80 -6.92
CA LEU A 67 -0.44 1.28 -6.09
C LEU A 67 -0.06 0.26 -5.01
N LEU A 68 -1.05 -0.39 -4.40
CA LEU A 68 -0.83 -1.47 -3.44
C LEU A 68 -0.06 -2.63 -4.11
N ALA A 69 -0.47 -3.05 -5.30
CA ALA A 69 0.20 -4.10 -6.07
C ALA A 69 1.64 -3.71 -6.45
N LEU A 70 1.87 -2.45 -6.82
CA LEU A 70 3.20 -1.93 -7.13
C LEU A 70 4.11 -1.96 -5.90
N PHE A 71 3.65 -1.48 -4.74
CA PHE A 71 4.42 -1.58 -3.50
C PHE A 71 4.65 -3.04 -3.09
N ALA A 72 3.65 -3.91 -3.24
CA ALA A 72 3.81 -5.33 -2.97
C ALA A 72 4.86 -5.98 -3.88
N ALA A 73 4.87 -5.65 -5.17
CA ALA A 73 5.87 -6.13 -6.12
C ALA A 73 7.28 -5.68 -5.73
N ILE A 74 7.46 -4.40 -5.36
CA ILE A 74 8.75 -3.89 -4.88
C ILE A 74 9.20 -4.63 -3.61
N VAL A 75 8.29 -4.86 -2.66
CA VAL A 75 8.59 -5.61 -1.43
C VAL A 75 9.03 -7.04 -1.74
N LEU A 76 8.36 -7.73 -2.67
CA LEU A 76 8.74 -9.08 -3.09
C LEU A 76 10.09 -9.09 -3.79
N VAL A 77 10.34 -8.16 -4.72
CA VAL A 77 11.62 -8.06 -5.41
C VAL A 77 12.75 -7.78 -4.41
N LEU A 78 12.58 -6.84 -3.49
CA LEU A 78 13.59 -6.53 -2.48
C LEU A 78 13.76 -7.64 -1.44
N GLY A 79 12.70 -8.37 -1.12
CA GLY A 79 12.76 -9.49 -0.17
C GLY A 79 13.45 -10.72 -0.75
N PHE A 80 13.27 -11.00 -2.04
CA PHE A 80 13.92 -12.12 -2.72
C PHE A 80 15.29 -11.79 -3.33
N THR A 81 15.69 -10.51 -3.36
CA THR A 81 17.01 -10.11 -3.83
C THR A 81 17.99 -9.91 -2.67
N PRO A 82 19.29 -10.23 -2.86
CA PRO A 82 20.32 -9.96 -1.85
C PRO A 82 20.49 -8.46 -1.53
N LEU A 83 19.95 -7.56 -2.36
CA LEU A 83 20.00 -6.11 -2.20
C LEU A 83 19.12 -5.59 -1.04
N GLY A 84 18.13 -6.36 -0.60
CA GLY A 84 17.26 -5.99 0.54
C GLY A 84 17.94 -6.13 1.90
N PHE A 85 19.10 -6.79 1.96
CA PHE A 85 19.84 -7.13 3.18
C PHE A 85 21.32 -6.81 2.99
N ILE A 86 21.78 -5.62 3.39
CA ILE A 86 23.21 -5.31 3.36
C ILE A 86 23.86 -5.99 4.57
N PRO A 87 24.74 -7.00 4.40
CA PRO A 87 25.43 -7.60 5.53
C PRO A 87 26.46 -6.59 6.06
N LEU A 88 26.11 -5.90 7.13
CA LEU A 88 27.09 -5.17 7.92
C LEU A 88 27.73 -6.15 8.91
N VAL A 89 28.94 -5.81 9.37
CA VAL A 89 29.86 -6.65 10.16
C VAL A 89 29.22 -7.31 11.38
N VAL A 90 28.09 -6.80 11.88
CA VAL A 90 27.40 -7.33 13.07
C VAL A 90 26.00 -7.90 12.76
N ILE A 91 25.23 -7.34 11.82
CA ILE A 91 23.91 -7.85 11.38
C ILE A 91 23.56 -7.44 9.94
N LYS A 92 22.60 -8.14 9.33
CA LYS A 92 22.02 -7.79 8.02
C LYS A 92 21.08 -6.57 8.15
N ALA A 93 21.48 -5.43 7.61
CA ALA A 93 20.67 -4.22 7.59
C ALA A 93 19.55 -4.34 6.55
N THR A 94 18.31 -4.11 6.97
CA THR A 94 17.12 -4.31 6.11
C THR A 94 16.72 -3.03 5.39
N ILE A 95 16.37 -3.09 4.10
CA ILE A 95 15.81 -1.94 3.34
C ILE A 95 14.35 -2.20 2.95
N VAL A 96 13.89 -3.46 3.07
CA VAL A 96 12.57 -3.93 2.64
C VAL A 96 11.41 -3.24 3.38
N HIS A 97 11.64 -2.70 4.58
CA HIS A 97 10.62 -1.95 5.31
C HIS A 97 10.34 -0.56 4.74
N ILE A 98 11.26 0.06 3.98
CA ILE A 98 11.08 1.43 3.47
C ILE A 98 9.87 1.54 2.51
N PRO A 99 9.71 0.66 1.50
CA PRO A 99 8.51 0.65 0.67
C PRO A 99 7.22 0.38 1.46
N VAL A 100 7.28 -0.45 2.52
CA VAL A 100 6.13 -0.72 3.39
C VAL A 100 5.73 0.53 4.17
N ILE A 101 6.71 1.27 4.71
CA ILE A 101 6.48 2.54 5.42
C ILE A 101 5.84 3.57 4.48
N ILE A 102 6.42 3.79 3.30
CA ILE A 102 5.89 4.74 2.31
C ILE A 102 4.48 4.31 1.87
N GLY A 103 4.29 3.03 1.60
CA GLY A 103 2.99 2.44 1.28
C GLY A 103 1.96 2.72 2.37
N SER A 104 2.30 2.53 3.64
CA SER A 104 1.39 2.80 4.76
C SER A 104 0.96 4.27 4.86
N ILE A 105 1.88 5.20 4.63
CA ILE A 105 1.61 6.64 4.68
C ILE A 105 0.70 7.07 3.52
N VAL A 106 0.92 6.52 2.32
CA VAL A 106 0.23 6.95 1.09
C VAL A 106 -1.13 6.25 0.90
N LEU A 107 -1.22 4.98 1.28
CA LEU A 107 -2.40 4.13 1.08
C LEU A 107 -3.27 3.99 2.34
N GLY A 108 -2.71 4.28 3.51
CA GLY A 108 -3.37 4.17 4.80
C GLY A 108 -3.04 2.89 5.58
N PRO A 109 -3.48 2.79 6.85
CA PRO A 109 -3.00 1.79 7.81
C PRO A 109 -3.49 0.38 7.47
N LYS A 110 -4.70 0.23 6.92
CA LYS A 110 -5.25 -1.08 6.52
C LYS A 110 -4.41 -1.73 5.42
N LYS A 111 -3.99 -0.93 4.43
CA LYS A 111 -3.19 -1.40 3.28
C LYS A 111 -1.72 -1.53 3.66
N GLY A 112 -1.22 -0.66 4.53
CA GLY A 112 0.09 -0.80 5.15
C GLY A 112 0.23 -2.10 5.95
N ALA A 113 -0.81 -2.50 6.71
CA ALA A 113 -0.83 -3.78 7.41
C ALA A 113 -0.76 -4.98 6.45
N ILE A 114 -1.46 -4.93 5.32
CA ILE A 114 -1.39 -5.96 4.27
C ILE A 114 0.02 -6.05 3.67
N LEU A 115 0.65 -4.90 3.37
CA LEU A 115 2.04 -4.86 2.90
C LEU A 115 3.01 -5.41 3.95
N GLY A 116 2.79 -5.10 5.23
CA GLY A 116 3.56 -5.65 6.34
C GLY A 116 3.40 -7.17 6.48
N ALA A 117 2.18 -7.68 6.32
CA ALA A 117 1.94 -9.12 6.31
C ALA A 117 2.65 -9.81 5.13
N LEU A 118 2.58 -9.24 3.93
CA LEU A 118 3.32 -9.72 2.75
C LEU A 118 4.83 -9.73 2.98
N PHE A 119 5.36 -8.69 3.63
CA PHE A 119 6.76 -8.64 4.03
C PHE A 119 7.11 -9.76 5.02
N GLY A 120 6.24 -10.05 5.99
CA GLY A 120 6.39 -11.20 6.89
C GLY A 120 6.41 -12.55 6.16
N ILE A 121 5.50 -12.79 5.23
CA ILE A 121 5.49 -14.01 4.40
C ILE A 121 6.79 -14.11 3.60
N CYS A 122 7.20 -13.02 2.95
CA CYS A 122 8.44 -12.99 2.17
C CYS A 122 9.67 -13.26 3.06
N SER A 123 9.69 -12.73 4.28
CA SER A 123 10.75 -12.99 5.26
C SER A 123 10.79 -14.46 5.69
N LEU A 124 9.64 -15.10 5.92
CA LEU A 124 9.55 -16.53 6.23
C LEU A 124 10.10 -17.39 5.08
N ILE A 125 9.68 -17.12 3.85
CA ILE A 125 10.13 -17.86 2.67
C ILE A 125 11.64 -17.67 2.46
N THR A 126 12.11 -16.43 2.52
CA THR A 126 13.53 -16.11 2.29
C THR A 126 14.42 -16.76 3.34
N ASN A 127 14.04 -16.76 4.62
CA ASN A 127 14.77 -17.44 5.68
C ASN A 127 14.70 -18.97 5.59
N THR A 128 13.72 -19.52 4.89
CA THR A 128 13.62 -20.97 4.62
C THR A 128 14.49 -21.38 3.44
N VAL A 129 14.59 -20.54 2.40
CA VAL A 129 15.34 -20.84 1.17
C VAL A 129 16.83 -20.47 1.27
N SER A 130 17.17 -19.43 2.04
CA SER A 130 18.56 -18.99 2.27
C SER A 130 18.85 -18.87 3.77
N PRO A 131 19.32 -19.95 4.41
CA PRO A 131 19.56 -19.96 5.85
C PRO A 131 20.74 -19.04 6.21
N ALA A 132 20.48 -18.16 7.16
CA ALA A 132 21.44 -17.28 7.82
C ALA A 132 21.52 -17.64 9.31
N LEU A 133 22.53 -17.10 10.00
CA LEU A 133 22.73 -17.33 11.45
C LEU A 133 21.50 -17.00 12.30
N THR A 134 20.59 -16.14 11.85
CA THR A 134 19.35 -15.76 12.57
C THR A 134 18.09 -16.39 12.01
N SER A 135 18.19 -17.29 11.02
CA SER A 135 17.01 -17.83 10.34
C SER A 135 16.14 -18.72 11.23
N PHE A 136 16.70 -19.32 12.28
CA PHE A 136 15.95 -20.07 13.30
C PHE A 136 14.87 -19.23 14.01
N VAL A 137 15.03 -17.90 14.07
CA VAL A 137 14.03 -17.00 14.68
C VAL A 137 12.90 -16.64 13.73
N PHE A 138 13.10 -16.80 12.43
CA PHE A 138 12.14 -16.36 11.41
C PHE A 138 11.45 -17.50 10.68
N THR A 139 11.85 -18.75 10.92
CA THR A 139 11.18 -19.93 10.38
C THR A 139 11.01 -21.02 11.43
N PRO A 140 9.81 -21.63 11.56
CA PRO A 140 9.60 -22.78 12.44
C PRO A 140 10.17 -24.08 11.84
N PHE A 141 10.70 -24.04 10.61
CA PHE A 141 11.25 -25.20 9.92
C PHE A 141 12.72 -25.44 10.23
N TYR A 142 13.40 -24.47 10.87
CA TYR A 142 14.81 -24.63 11.25
C TYR A 142 14.93 -24.92 12.75
N PRO A 143 15.68 -25.97 13.13
CA PRO A 143 15.88 -26.30 14.54
C PRO A 143 16.69 -25.19 15.23
N LEU A 144 16.35 -24.91 16.49
CA LEU A 144 17.14 -24.03 17.33
C LEU A 144 18.42 -24.77 17.75
N PRO A 145 19.54 -24.07 17.97
CA PRO A 145 20.68 -24.67 18.66
C PRO A 145 20.21 -25.16 20.05
N GLY A 146 20.08 -26.48 20.22
CA GLY A 146 19.65 -27.14 21.45
C GLY A 146 18.18 -27.56 21.56
N GLN A 147 17.35 -27.45 20.51
CA GLN A 147 15.97 -27.98 20.49
C GLN A 147 15.63 -28.66 19.16
N GLU A 148 14.97 -29.82 19.22
CA GLU A 148 14.60 -30.69 18.07
C GLU A 148 13.38 -30.17 17.27
N HIS A 149 12.65 -29.16 17.77
CA HIS A 149 11.46 -28.61 17.12
C HIS A 149 11.55 -27.09 16.98
N GLY A 150 11.23 -26.56 15.81
CA GLY A 150 11.05 -25.11 15.64
C GLY A 150 9.81 -24.62 16.38
N SER A 151 9.91 -23.46 17.00
CA SER A 151 8.84 -22.92 17.83
C SER A 151 7.85 -22.10 16.99
N TRP A 152 6.55 -22.28 17.24
CA TRP A 152 5.48 -21.45 16.68
C TRP A 152 5.66 -19.95 17.00
N LEU A 153 6.44 -19.64 18.04
CA LEU A 153 6.83 -18.28 18.42
C LEU A 153 7.63 -17.58 17.31
N SER A 154 8.43 -18.31 16.50
CA SER A 154 9.16 -17.75 15.36
C SER A 154 8.23 -17.13 14.32
N LEU A 155 7.03 -17.71 14.15
CA LEU A 155 6.00 -17.18 13.26
C LEU A 155 5.47 -15.84 13.79
N ILE A 156 5.22 -15.74 15.09
CA ILE A 156 4.75 -14.51 15.75
C ILE A 156 5.80 -13.40 15.60
N ILE A 157 7.07 -13.70 15.85
CA ILE A 157 8.17 -12.74 15.72
C ILE A 157 8.41 -12.34 14.26
N CYS A 158 8.09 -13.21 13.30
CA CYS A 158 8.10 -12.84 11.91
C CYS A 158 6.95 -11.85 11.61
N PHE A 159 5.70 -12.18 11.90
CA PHE A 159 4.57 -11.36 11.46
C PHE A 159 4.35 -10.08 12.26
N VAL A 160 4.46 -10.14 13.59
CA VAL A 160 4.06 -9.03 14.48
C VAL A 160 4.85 -7.75 14.20
N PRO A 161 6.21 -7.75 14.20
CA PRO A 161 6.98 -6.55 13.85
C PRO A 161 6.63 -6.01 12.47
N ARG A 162 6.47 -6.88 11.47
CA ARG A 162 6.27 -6.43 10.08
C ARG A 162 4.89 -5.81 9.87
N ILE A 163 3.86 -6.33 10.51
CA ILE A 163 2.53 -5.72 10.51
C ILE A 163 2.57 -4.37 11.25
N LEU A 164 3.25 -4.29 12.39
CA LEU A 164 3.39 -3.04 13.16
C LEU A 164 4.13 -1.95 12.37
N VAL A 165 5.19 -2.30 11.64
CA VAL A 165 5.91 -1.38 10.74
C VAL A 165 5.00 -0.85 9.62
N GLY A 166 4.00 -1.62 9.21
CA GLY A 166 2.98 -1.17 8.25
C GLY A 166 1.88 -0.28 8.85
N ILE A 167 1.80 -0.15 10.17
CA ILE A 167 0.70 0.57 10.86
C ILE A 167 1.21 1.81 11.59
N VAL A 168 2.28 1.66 12.38
CA VAL A 168 2.80 2.72 13.27
C VAL A 168 3.19 4.00 12.51
N PRO A 169 3.90 3.95 11.36
CA PRO A 169 4.31 5.16 10.65
C PRO A 169 3.13 6.02 10.20
N TYR A 170 2.02 5.39 9.82
CA TYR A 170 0.80 6.11 9.46
C TYR A 170 0.23 6.89 10.64
N PHE A 171 0.16 6.26 11.82
CA PHE A 171 -0.34 6.92 13.03
C PHE A 171 0.58 8.05 13.49
N VAL A 172 1.90 7.86 13.40
CA VAL A 172 2.90 8.91 13.70
C VAL A 172 2.72 10.10 12.75
N TYR A 173 2.64 9.84 11.44
CA TYR A 173 2.40 10.87 10.44
C TYR A 173 1.07 11.60 10.67
N ALA A 174 -0.03 10.88 10.85
CA ALA A 174 -1.36 11.45 11.06
C ALA A 174 -1.45 12.26 12.36
N GLY A 175 -0.86 11.78 13.45
CA GLY A 175 -0.79 12.47 14.73
C GLY A 175 0.01 13.78 14.63
N LEU A 176 1.16 13.73 13.98
CA LEU A 176 2.03 14.90 13.84
C LEU A 176 1.43 15.95 12.89
N GLN A 177 0.77 15.50 11.81
CA GLN A 177 0.06 16.41 10.89
C GLN A 177 -1.12 17.11 11.57
N LYS A 178 -1.82 16.42 12.48
CA LYS A 178 -2.92 16.98 13.28
C LYS A 178 -2.41 17.99 14.30
N LEU A 179 -1.27 17.73 14.92
CA LEU A 179 -0.65 18.61 15.91
C LEU A 179 -0.12 19.92 15.28
N MET A 180 0.41 19.84 14.05
CA MET A 180 1.07 20.97 13.38
C MET A 180 0.16 21.78 12.44
N LYS A 181 -1.17 21.74 12.63
CA LYS A 181 -2.18 22.52 11.88
C LYS A 181 -1.98 22.51 10.35
N HIS A 182 -1.58 21.37 9.80
CA HIS A 182 -1.47 21.17 8.36
C HIS A 182 -0.50 22.12 7.61
N ASN A 183 0.53 22.62 8.29
CA ASN A 183 1.54 23.49 7.66
C ASN A 183 2.41 22.72 6.64
N SER A 184 2.74 23.33 5.49
CA SER A 184 3.49 22.68 4.41
C SER A 184 4.95 22.34 4.78
N LYS A 185 5.56 23.10 5.70
CA LYS A 185 6.91 22.79 6.24
C LYS A 185 6.87 21.64 7.26
N ALA A 186 5.75 21.53 7.99
CA ALA A 186 5.52 20.47 8.97
C ALA A 186 5.33 19.10 8.30
N GLU A 187 4.79 19.07 7.07
CA GLU A 187 4.63 17.82 6.30
C GLU A 187 5.97 17.12 6.00
N PHE A 188 7.03 17.89 5.74
CA PHE A 188 8.35 17.30 5.52
C PHE A 188 8.90 16.65 6.79
N VAL A 189 8.77 17.35 7.92
CA VAL A 189 9.21 16.85 9.22
C VAL A 189 8.37 15.65 9.64
N SER A 190 7.06 15.66 9.40
CA SER A 190 6.18 14.54 9.75
C SER A 190 6.48 13.27 8.97
N LEU A 191 6.82 13.39 7.68
CA LEU A 191 7.25 12.26 6.87
C LEU A 191 8.62 11.71 7.30
N ALA A 192 9.56 12.58 7.64
CA ALA A 192 10.89 12.18 8.12
C ALA A 192 10.77 11.44 9.46
N VAL A 193 10.03 12.00 10.42
CA VAL A 193 9.79 11.38 11.73
C VAL A 193 9.04 10.05 11.58
N ALA A 194 8.03 9.97 10.71
CA ALA A 194 7.34 8.71 10.44
C ALA A 194 8.28 7.63 9.87
N GLY A 195 9.21 8.01 8.98
CA GLY A 195 10.23 7.11 8.43
C GLY A 195 11.19 6.59 9.50
N VAL A 196 11.72 7.49 10.34
CA VAL A 196 12.58 7.17 11.49
C VAL A 196 11.85 6.23 12.46
N CYS A 197 10.65 6.60 12.88
CA CYS A 197 9.83 5.79 13.80
C CYS A 197 9.53 4.40 13.21
N GLY A 198 9.20 4.31 11.91
CA GLY A 198 8.97 3.03 11.25
C GLY A 198 10.18 2.10 11.27
N SER A 199 11.37 2.66 11.00
CA SER A 199 12.62 1.89 11.02
C SER A 199 13.03 1.48 12.44
N MET A 200 12.85 2.36 13.42
CA MET A 200 13.13 2.06 14.81
C MET A 200 12.20 0.99 15.37
N VAL A 201 10.90 1.07 15.05
CA VAL A 201 9.92 0.03 15.44
C VAL A 201 10.30 -1.32 14.86
N ASN A 202 10.74 -1.39 13.60
CA ASN A 202 11.24 -2.65 13.03
C ASN A 202 12.40 -3.21 13.85
N THR A 203 13.44 -2.40 14.08
CA THR A 203 14.68 -2.85 14.70
C THR A 203 14.50 -3.23 16.17
N ILE A 204 13.83 -2.37 16.94
CA ILE A 204 13.59 -2.58 18.38
C ILE A 204 12.66 -3.76 18.60
N LEU A 205 11.57 -3.88 17.82
CA LEU A 205 10.60 -4.95 18.04
C LEU A 205 11.17 -6.31 17.62
N VAL A 206 11.90 -6.37 16.50
CA VAL A 206 12.55 -7.61 16.05
C VAL A 206 13.60 -8.05 17.06
N MET A 207 14.54 -7.18 17.42
CA MET A 207 15.63 -7.55 18.34
C MET A 207 15.15 -7.76 19.77
N GLY A 208 14.18 -6.97 20.23
CA GLY A 208 13.57 -7.13 21.56
C GLY A 208 12.81 -8.44 21.70
N LEU A 209 12.05 -8.85 20.66
CA LEU A 209 11.35 -10.15 20.68
C LEU A 209 12.32 -11.32 20.59
N ILE A 210 13.41 -11.21 19.83
CA ILE A 210 14.49 -12.22 19.81
C ILE A 210 15.09 -12.37 21.21
N GLY A 211 15.43 -11.26 21.88
CA GLY A 211 16.01 -11.29 23.21
C GLY A 211 15.08 -11.88 24.28
N LEU A 212 13.78 -11.57 24.21
CA LEU A 212 12.80 -12.02 25.21
C LEU A 212 12.40 -13.50 25.03
N MET A 213 12.24 -13.95 23.79
CA MET A 213 11.69 -15.30 23.51
C MET A 213 12.74 -16.33 23.07
N PHE A 214 13.87 -15.88 22.51
CA PHE A 214 14.93 -16.73 21.94
C PHE A 214 16.32 -16.33 22.39
N GLY A 215 16.43 -15.65 23.54
CA GLY A 215 17.68 -15.09 24.02
C GLY A 215 18.80 -16.13 24.19
N ASP A 216 18.49 -17.26 24.83
CA ASP A 216 19.47 -18.32 25.08
C ASP A 216 19.97 -18.97 23.79
N SER A 217 19.08 -19.23 22.83
CA SER A 217 19.44 -19.78 21.52
C SER A 217 20.21 -18.77 20.67
N TYR A 218 19.92 -17.47 20.80
CA TYR A 218 20.66 -16.42 20.11
C TYR A 218 22.06 -16.22 20.69
N ALA A 219 22.20 -16.32 22.02
CA ALA A 219 23.48 -16.30 22.71
C ALA A 219 24.35 -17.50 22.29
N ALA A 220 23.77 -18.70 22.25
CA ALA A 220 24.44 -19.92 21.78
C ALA A 220 24.85 -19.85 20.31
N ALA A 221 23.99 -19.32 19.42
CA ALA A 221 24.29 -19.18 17.99
C ALA A 221 25.41 -18.17 17.70
N ASN A 222 25.56 -17.12 18.52
CA ASN A 222 26.55 -16.07 18.31
C ASN A 222 27.80 -16.21 19.21
N ASN A 223 27.92 -17.29 19.99
CA ASN A 223 29.00 -17.49 20.98
C ASN A 223 29.10 -16.35 22.01
N ILE A 224 27.97 -15.79 22.42
CA ILE A 224 27.90 -14.67 23.37
C ILE A 224 27.45 -15.23 24.73
N ALA A 225 28.08 -14.77 25.81
CA ALA A 225 27.60 -15.08 27.16
C ALA A 225 26.17 -14.55 27.35
N SER A 226 25.29 -15.32 27.98
CA SER A 226 23.88 -14.92 28.22
C SER A 226 23.76 -13.59 28.96
N ASP A 227 24.73 -13.24 29.80
CA ASP A 227 24.83 -11.95 30.51
C ASP A 227 25.16 -10.76 29.58
N ALA A 228 25.88 -11.01 28.47
CA ALA A 228 26.24 -10.00 27.47
C ALA A 228 25.21 -9.87 26.33
N LEU A 229 24.17 -10.70 26.33
CA LEU A 229 23.14 -10.73 25.29
C LEU A 229 22.40 -9.39 25.18
N LEU A 230 21.92 -8.84 26.31
CA LEU A 230 21.22 -7.56 26.33
C LEU A 230 22.13 -6.42 25.88
N GLY A 231 23.39 -6.42 26.31
CA GLY A 231 24.39 -5.44 25.88
C GLY A 231 24.66 -5.50 24.38
N THR A 232 24.76 -6.71 23.82
CA THR A 232 24.95 -6.91 22.37
C THR A 232 23.73 -6.45 21.58
N ILE A 233 22.52 -6.81 22.02
CA ILE A 233 21.28 -6.37 21.39
C ILE A 233 21.19 -4.84 21.39
N MET A 234 21.43 -4.19 22.54
CA MET A 234 21.40 -2.74 22.65
C MET A 234 22.48 -2.06 21.79
N PHE A 235 23.68 -2.65 21.71
CA PHE A 235 24.74 -2.18 20.84
C PHE A 235 24.36 -2.27 19.36
N VAL A 236 23.77 -3.39 18.94
CA VAL A 236 23.33 -3.63 17.56
C VAL A 236 22.19 -2.70 17.17
N VAL A 237 21.20 -2.54 18.05
CA VAL A 237 20.08 -1.59 17.87
C VAL A 237 20.60 -0.16 17.81
N GLY A 238 21.57 0.20 18.66
CA GLY A 238 22.14 1.55 18.71
C GLY A 238 23.01 1.89 17.49
N THR A 239 23.79 0.97 16.97
CA THR A 239 24.70 1.22 15.84
C THR A 239 24.00 1.09 14.49
N ASN A 240 23.30 -0.03 14.27
CA ASN A 240 22.65 -0.29 12.99
C ASN A 240 21.27 0.37 12.91
N GLY A 241 20.50 0.36 14.00
CA GLY A 241 19.17 0.96 14.02
C GLY A 241 19.20 2.47 13.78
N VAL A 242 20.24 3.17 14.23
CA VAL A 242 20.41 4.62 13.96
C VAL A 242 20.71 4.86 12.49
N ALA A 243 21.66 4.12 11.90
CA ALA A 243 22.00 4.26 10.48
C ALA A 243 20.79 3.96 9.58
N GLU A 244 20.08 2.86 9.84
CA GLU A 244 18.85 2.51 9.11
C GLU A 244 17.76 3.58 9.28
N ALA A 245 17.57 4.11 10.49
CA ALA A 245 16.55 5.11 10.75
C ALA A 245 16.81 6.43 10.03
N VAL A 246 18.07 6.88 9.95
CA VAL A 246 18.44 8.09 9.20
C VAL A 246 18.17 7.89 7.71
N ILE A 247 18.61 6.77 7.14
CA ILE A 247 18.41 6.45 5.72
C ILE A 247 16.90 6.34 5.41
N ALA A 248 16.16 5.59 6.23
CA ALA A 248 14.71 5.44 6.09
C ALA A 248 13.97 6.78 6.21
N GLY A 249 14.38 7.65 7.13
CA GLY A 249 13.81 8.98 7.31
C GLY A 249 13.98 9.85 6.07
N ILE A 250 15.20 9.92 5.51
CA ILE A 250 15.50 10.72 4.32
C ILE A 250 14.73 10.20 3.11
N ILE A 251 14.82 8.89 2.83
CA ILE A 251 14.17 8.27 1.67
C ILE A 251 12.65 8.40 1.76
N THR A 252 12.07 8.09 2.92
CA THR A 252 10.62 8.22 3.15
C THR A 252 10.18 9.66 2.92
N CYS A 253 10.94 10.63 3.43
CA CYS A 253 10.59 12.04 3.29
C CYS A 253 10.56 12.49 1.82
N VAL A 254 11.59 12.15 1.04
CA VAL A 254 11.66 12.52 -0.39
C VAL A 254 10.57 11.83 -1.21
N ILE A 255 10.45 10.50 -1.09
CA ILE A 255 9.53 9.72 -1.93
C ILE A 255 8.08 9.96 -1.52
N ALA A 256 7.77 9.90 -0.22
CA ALA A 256 6.39 10.05 0.24
C ALA A 256 5.86 11.45 -0.07
N LYS A 257 6.70 12.50 -0.01
CA LYS A 257 6.29 13.86 -0.39
C LYS A 257 5.90 13.95 -1.86
N VAL A 258 6.71 13.38 -2.75
CA VAL A 258 6.41 13.34 -4.19
C VAL A 258 5.12 12.55 -4.43
N LEU A 259 4.98 11.39 -3.80
CA LEU A 259 3.83 10.51 -4.00
C LEU A 259 2.52 11.11 -3.44
N LEU A 260 2.59 11.79 -2.29
CA LEU A 260 1.45 12.52 -1.71
C LEU A 260 1.06 13.72 -2.58
N LYS A 261 2.03 14.46 -3.13
CA LYS A 261 1.76 15.57 -4.06
C LYS A 261 1.06 15.08 -5.33
N LEU A 262 1.55 13.99 -5.92
CA LEU A 262 0.93 13.35 -7.09
C LEU A 262 -0.50 12.88 -6.75
N LYS A 263 -0.69 12.21 -5.61
CA LYS A 263 -2.02 11.74 -5.18
C LYS A 263 -3.02 12.89 -4.95
N ARG A 264 -2.56 14.03 -4.41
CA ARG A 264 -3.39 15.24 -4.24
C ARG A 264 -3.74 15.89 -5.56
N SER A 265 -2.78 16.01 -6.48
CA SER A 265 -2.98 16.58 -7.82
C SER A 265 -3.95 15.77 -8.69
N GLN A 266 -4.10 14.48 -8.43
CA GLN A 266 -4.99 13.57 -9.17
C GLN A 266 -6.41 13.52 -8.60
N LYS A 267 -6.65 14.19 -7.47
CA LYS A 267 -7.93 14.28 -6.77
C LYS A 267 -8.64 15.62 -7.00
N GLN A 268 -7.90 16.61 -7.52
CA GLN A 268 -8.42 17.87 -8.07
C GLN A 268 -8.80 17.64 -9.53
#